data_AF-A0A952E7C7-F1
#
_entry.id   AF-A0A952E7C7-F1
#
_cell.length_a   1.000
_cell.length_b   1.000
_cell.length_c   1.000
_cell.angle_alpha   90.00
_cell.angle_beta   90.00
_cell.angle_gamma   90.00
#
_symmetry.space_group_name_H-M   'P 1'
#
loop_
_entity.id
_entity.type
_entity.pdbx_description
1 polymer ?
#
loop_
_entity_poly.entity_id
_entity_poly.type
_entity_poly.pdbx_seq_one_letter_code
_entity_poly.pdbx_strand_id
1 'polypeptide(L)'
;MKIRKSILDGALMMAAALIVSCATKPYMAKEDEEIFAAWVNTSYNSIARGKDDSYIMAGYAQKIITKPDGTYELYGSVTDMVHQLTFKYTIIDKWTDSDGNIWYKIIAKYKTEYMEQTRYGLDKISNSGRTWEYVGSANDYPTKIGPNHPEYRIYYRQEE
;
A
#
# COMPACT_ATOMS: atom_id res chain seq x y z
N MET A 1 42.66 60.72 -31.82
CA MET A 1 42.12 60.76 -30.44
C MET A 1 40.69 61.28 -30.45
N LYS A 2 39.69 60.37 -30.43
CA LYS A 2 38.36 60.52 -29.80
C LYS A 2 37.62 59.20 -29.96
N ILE A 3 37.45 58.49 -28.84
CA ILE A 3 36.69 57.26 -28.67
C ILE A 3 35.31 57.63 -28.13
N ARG A 4 34.22 57.08 -28.69
CA ARG A 4 32.94 56.68 -28.06
C ARG A 4 32.31 55.66 -29.04
N LYS A 5 32.20 54.32 -28.84
CA LYS A 5 31.55 53.49 -27.79
C LYS A 5 30.15 54.05 -27.45
N SER A 6 29.02 53.35 -27.57
CA SER A 6 28.73 51.92 -27.28
C SER A 6 27.37 51.53 -27.91
N ILE A 7 27.23 50.34 -28.54
CA ILE A 7 26.63 49.08 -28.01
C ILE A 7 25.11 49.22 -27.78
N LEU A 8 24.29 48.86 -28.77
CA LEU A 8 23.70 47.53 -29.04
C LEU A 8 22.60 47.15 -28.03
N ASP A 9 21.40 47.02 -28.59
CA ASP A 9 20.10 46.78 -27.98
C ASP A 9 20.10 45.72 -26.87
N GLY A 10 19.59 46.13 -25.70
CA GLY A 10 19.30 45.24 -24.59
C GLY A 10 18.11 44.33 -24.92
N ALA A 11 18.40 43.13 -25.38
CA ALA A 11 17.42 42.05 -25.47
C ALA A 11 16.99 41.64 -24.04
N LEU A 12 15.74 41.95 -23.71
CA LEU A 12 15.05 41.47 -22.52
C LEU A 12 14.83 39.95 -22.65
N MET A 13 15.75 39.13 -22.14
CA MET A 13 15.50 37.70 -21.97
C MET A 13 14.48 37.50 -20.84
N MET A 14 13.20 37.38 -21.20
CA MET A 14 12.20 36.78 -20.32
C MET A 14 12.50 35.28 -20.21
N ALA A 15 13.11 34.87 -19.11
CA ALA A 15 13.17 33.48 -18.71
C ALA A 15 11.76 33.03 -18.28
N ALA A 16 11.03 32.38 -19.18
CA ALA A 16 9.81 31.66 -18.84
C ALA A 16 10.21 30.41 -18.03
N ALA A 17 10.12 30.50 -16.70
CA ALA A 17 10.21 29.34 -15.84
C ALA A 17 8.97 28.47 -16.08
N LEU A 18 9.10 27.45 -16.93
CA LEU A 18 8.13 26.37 -17.06
C LEU A 18 8.13 25.61 -15.73
N ILE A 19 7.17 25.95 -14.86
CA ILE A 19 6.79 25.07 -13.76
C ILE A 19 6.13 23.86 -14.42
N VAL A 20 6.93 22.84 -14.73
CA VAL A 20 6.41 21.51 -15.03
C VAL A 20 5.80 21.03 -13.73
N SER A 21 4.49 21.23 -13.56
CA SER A 21 3.77 20.52 -12.51
C SER A 21 3.81 19.04 -12.92
N CYS A 22 4.76 18.29 -12.34
CA CYS A 22 4.72 16.84 -12.36
C CYS A 22 3.49 16.41 -11.56
N ALA A 23 2.31 16.47 -12.18
CA ALA A 23 1.18 15.70 -11.74
C ALA A 23 1.61 14.24 -11.88
N THR A 24 2.03 13.63 -10.77
CA THR A 24 2.30 12.20 -10.70
C THR A 24 1.05 11.48 -11.19
N LYS A 25 1.17 10.82 -12.35
CA LYS A 25 0.08 9.99 -12.87
C LYS A 25 -0.25 8.94 -11.81
N PRO A 26 -1.54 8.64 -11.57
CA PRO A 26 -1.91 7.58 -10.66
C PRO A 26 -1.28 6.27 -11.13
N TYR A 27 -0.73 5.49 -10.19
CA TYR A 27 -0.20 4.17 -10.50
C TYR A 27 -1.30 3.28 -11.07
N MET A 28 -1.04 2.66 -12.21
CA MET A 28 -1.94 1.68 -12.81
C MET A 28 -1.40 0.29 -12.49
N ALA A 29 -2.07 -0.41 -11.58
CA ALA A 29 -1.73 -1.78 -11.23
C ALA A 29 -1.86 -2.68 -12.47
N LYS A 30 -0.87 -3.56 -12.65
CA LYS A 30 -0.94 -4.64 -13.63
C LYS A 30 -1.86 -5.75 -13.11
N GLU A 31 -2.22 -6.72 -13.94
CA GLU A 31 -3.03 -7.87 -13.50
C GLU A 31 -2.24 -8.90 -12.69
N ASP A 32 -0.91 -8.87 -12.78
CA ASP A 32 0.04 -9.84 -12.23
C ASP A 32 0.96 -9.24 -11.16
N GLU A 33 0.49 -8.22 -10.44
CA GLU A 33 1.28 -7.63 -9.36
C GLU A 33 1.67 -8.67 -8.32
N GLU A 34 2.90 -8.57 -7.82
CA GLU A 34 3.46 -9.52 -6.86
C GLU A 34 2.68 -9.55 -5.55
N ILE A 35 1.97 -8.45 -5.22
CA ILE A 35 1.08 -8.39 -4.06
C ILE A 35 -0.16 -9.27 -4.22
N PHE A 36 -0.59 -9.64 -5.43
CA PHE A 36 -1.77 -10.47 -5.66
C PHE A 36 -1.47 -11.94 -5.39
N ALA A 37 -1.94 -12.43 -4.25
CA ALA A 37 -1.80 -13.82 -3.85
C ALA A 37 -2.74 -14.14 -2.67
N ALA A 38 -2.73 -15.41 -2.27
CA ALA A 38 -3.13 -15.80 -0.92
C ALA A 38 -1.91 -15.70 0.01
N TRP A 39 -2.08 -14.98 1.11
CA TRP A 39 -1.07 -14.70 2.11
C TRP A 39 -1.53 -15.23 3.46
N VAL A 40 -0.69 -16.01 4.13
CA VAL A 40 -1.04 -16.72 5.35
C VAL A 40 -0.05 -16.49 6.49
N ASN A 41 -0.56 -16.45 7.71
CA ASN A 41 0.22 -16.54 8.92
C ASN A 41 -0.60 -17.24 10.02
N THR A 42 -0.34 -18.52 10.22
CA THR A 42 -1.06 -19.37 11.19
C THR A 42 -0.71 -19.07 12.64
N SER A 43 0.36 -18.29 12.90
CA SER A 43 0.68 -17.85 14.26
C SER A 43 -0.23 -16.72 14.73
N TYR A 44 -0.95 -16.06 13.82
CA TYR A 44 -1.95 -15.07 14.22
C TYR A 44 -3.18 -15.74 14.82
N ASN A 45 -3.66 -15.15 15.89
CA ASN A 45 -4.88 -15.54 16.53
C ASN A 45 -6.00 -14.58 16.09
N SER A 46 -6.79 -14.95 15.09
CA SER A 46 -8.09 -14.30 14.95
C SER A 46 -8.97 -14.79 16.12
N ILE A 47 -9.25 -13.97 17.13
CA ILE A 47 -10.23 -14.28 18.18
C ILE A 47 -11.26 -13.15 18.14
N ALA A 48 -12.58 -13.33 18.15
CA ALA A 48 -13.43 -14.51 18.38
C ALA A 48 -14.71 -14.43 17.53
N ARG A 49 -15.28 -15.58 17.13
CA ARG A 49 -16.74 -15.70 17.02
C ARG A 49 -17.30 -15.57 18.43
N GLY A 50 -18.14 -14.56 18.67
CA GLY A 50 -19.00 -14.49 19.84
C GLY A 50 -19.87 -15.76 19.93
N LYS A 51 -20.39 -16.04 21.13
CA LYS A 51 -21.31 -17.17 21.38
C LYS A 51 -22.62 -17.11 20.56
N ASP A 52 -22.85 -15.99 19.89
CA ASP A 52 -23.99 -15.60 19.07
C ASP A 52 -23.63 -15.47 17.57
N ASP A 53 -22.50 -16.04 17.12
CA ASP A 53 -21.93 -15.82 15.79
C ASP A 53 -21.56 -14.35 15.47
N SER A 54 -21.53 -13.44 16.47
CA SER A 54 -21.04 -12.09 16.26
C SER A 54 -19.53 -12.07 16.04
N TYR A 55 -19.05 -11.30 15.07
CA TYR A 55 -17.61 -11.15 14.84
C TYR A 55 -17.05 -10.10 15.82
N ILE A 56 -16.28 -10.54 16.82
CA ILE A 56 -15.50 -9.64 17.67
C ILE A 56 -14.08 -9.64 17.13
N MET A 57 -13.69 -8.57 16.43
CA MET A 57 -12.34 -8.42 15.86
C MET A 57 -11.34 -8.05 16.96
N ALA A 58 -10.88 -9.02 17.74
CA ALA A 58 -9.81 -8.82 18.74
C ALA A 58 -8.45 -9.31 18.25
N GLY A 59 -8.34 -9.78 17.00
CA GLY A 59 -7.15 -10.42 16.46
C GLY A 59 -6.86 -10.13 14.99
N TYR A 60 -5.77 -10.70 14.48
CA TYR A 60 -5.33 -10.54 13.10
C TYR A 60 -5.78 -11.72 12.24
N ALA A 61 -6.16 -11.45 11.00
CA ALA A 61 -6.56 -12.48 10.04
C ALA A 61 -5.41 -13.46 9.82
N GLN A 62 -5.66 -14.77 9.85
CA GLN A 62 -4.64 -15.75 9.48
C GLN A 62 -4.43 -15.84 7.97
N LYS A 63 -5.43 -15.48 7.17
CA LYS A 63 -5.33 -15.49 5.70
C LYS A 63 -5.87 -14.20 5.12
N ILE A 64 -5.14 -13.65 4.16
CA ILE A 64 -5.52 -12.49 3.35
C ILE A 64 -5.40 -12.89 1.89
N ILE A 65 -6.46 -12.65 1.11
CA ILE A 65 -6.43 -12.78 -0.34
C ILE A 65 -6.49 -11.38 -0.93
N THR A 66 -5.49 -11.06 -1.75
CA THR A 66 -5.37 -9.78 -2.45
C THR A 66 -5.63 -10.00 -3.93
N LYS A 67 -6.55 -9.21 -4.50
CA LYS A 67 -7.05 -9.42 -5.88
C LYS A 67 -6.72 -8.24 -6.80
N PRO A 68 -6.59 -8.46 -8.12
CA PRO A 68 -6.36 -7.39 -9.11
C PRO A 68 -7.46 -6.32 -9.15
N ASP A 69 -8.70 -6.68 -8.77
CA ASP A 69 -9.84 -5.77 -8.72
C ASP A 69 -9.83 -4.81 -7.51
N GLY A 70 -8.70 -4.73 -6.80
CA GLY A 70 -8.53 -3.88 -5.63
C GLY A 70 -9.27 -4.42 -4.40
N THR A 71 -9.45 -5.73 -4.26
CA THR A 71 -10.11 -6.33 -3.08
C THR A 71 -9.12 -7.02 -2.15
N TYR A 72 -9.23 -6.76 -0.84
CA TYR A 72 -8.68 -7.60 0.22
C TYR A 72 -9.79 -8.37 0.89
N GLU A 73 -9.63 -9.69 0.98
CA GLU A 73 -10.50 -10.57 1.74
C GLU A 73 -9.74 -11.12 2.94
N LEU A 74 -10.26 -10.87 4.14
CA LEU A 74 -9.64 -11.27 5.40
C LEU A 74 -10.40 -12.48 5.96
N TYR A 75 -9.66 -13.53 6.29
CA TYR A 75 -10.18 -14.79 6.81
C TYR A 75 -9.62 -15.03 8.21
N GLY A 76 -10.46 -15.56 9.11
CA GLY A 76 -10.04 -15.86 10.47
C GLY A 76 -9.05 -17.02 10.50
N SER A 77 -9.40 -18.12 9.83
CA SER A 77 -8.55 -19.28 9.63
C SER A 77 -8.05 -19.38 8.19
N VAL A 78 -6.88 -20.01 8.01
CA VAL A 78 -6.39 -20.41 6.68
C VAL A 78 -7.36 -21.38 5.97
N THR A 79 -8.12 -22.17 6.72
CA THR A 79 -9.10 -23.13 6.20
C THR A 79 -10.50 -22.54 5.98
N ASP A 80 -10.74 -21.28 6.37
CA ASP A 80 -12.05 -20.67 6.19
C ASP A 80 -12.38 -20.53 4.70
N MET A 81 -13.59 -20.93 4.33
CA MET A 81 -14.13 -20.80 2.97
C MET A 81 -14.87 -19.47 2.73
N VAL A 82 -15.20 -18.76 3.80
CA VAL A 82 -15.93 -17.48 3.77
C VAL A 82 -15.08 -16.45 4.48
N HIS A 83 -14.83 -15.31 3.82
CA HIS A 83 -14.11 -14.20 4.42
C HIS A 83 -14.97 -13.50 5.48
N GLN A 84 -14.33 -12.94 6.48
CA GLN A 84 -14.96 -12.19 7.56
C GLN A 84 -15.15 -10.72 7.18
N LEU A 85 -14.16 -10.15 6.48
CA LEU A 85 -14.13 -8.74 6.11
C LEU A 85 -13.56 -8.58 4.72
N THR A 86 -14.05 -7.54 4.04
CA THR A 86 -13.59 -7.15 2.71
C THR A 86 -13.24 -5.67 2.70
N PHE A 87 -12.02 -5.33 2.28
CA PHE A 87 -11.60 -3.96 2.01
C PHE A 87 -11.47 -3.73 0.51
N LYS A 88 -11.72 -2.49 0.07
CA LYS A 88 -11.31 -2.02 -1.24
C LYS A 88 -10.01 -1.23 -1.11
N TYR A 89 -8.97 -1.62 -1.82
CA TYR A 89 -7.68 -0.94 -1.81
C TYR A 89 -7.28 -0.41 -3.18
N THR A 90 -6.36 0.55 -3.18
CA THR A 90 -5.75 1.11 -4.38
C THR A 90 -4.25 1.21 -4.15
N ILE A 91 -3.46 0.72 -5.10
CA ILE A 91 -2.02 0.93 -5.13
C ILE A 91 -1.77 2.36 -5.60
N ILE A 92 -1.12 3.14 -4.76
CA ILE A 92 -0.80 4.54 -5.00
C ILE A 92 0.59 4.68 -5.62
N ASP A 93 1.53 3.84 -5.19
CA ASP A 93 2.91 3.87 -5.64
C ASP A 93 3.53 2.47 -5.54
N LYS A 94 4.52 2.20 -6.39
CA LYS A 94 5.31 0.96 -6.42
C LYS A 94 6.77 1.30 -6.72
N TRP A 95 7.69 0.76 -5.94
CA TRP A 95 9.12 0.87 -6.21
C TRP A 95 9.87 -0.38 -5.78
N THR A 96 11.13 -0.49 -6.20
CA THR A 96 12.04 -1.58 -5.82
C THR A 96 13.21 -1.00 -5.06
N ASP A 97 13.60 -1.61 -3.94
CA ASP A 97 14.78 -1.21 -3.19
C ASP A 97 16.07 -1.85 -3.74
N SER A 98 17.22 -1.50 -3.14
CA SER A 98 18.53 -2.02 -3.55
C SER A 98 18.68 -3.53 -3.37
N ASP A 99 17.87 -4.14 -2.52
CA ASP A 99 17.90 -5.58 -2.21
C ASP A 99 16.93 -6.37 -3.10
N GLY A 100 16.25 -5.68 -4.02
CA GLY A 100 15.27 -6.25 -4.93
C GLY A 100 13.89 -6.48 -4.29
N ASN A 101 13.64 -5.99 -3.08
CA ASN A 101 12.30 -6.07 -2.50
C ASN A 101 11.38 -5.07 -3.19
N ILE A 102 10.12 -5.46 -3.35
CA ILE A 102 9.10 -4.64 -3.96
C ILE A 102 8.32 -3.96 -2.86
N TRP A 103 8.14 -2.66 -2.99
CA TRP A 103 7.40 -1.85 -2.05
C TRP A 103 6.15 -1.28 -2.69
N TYR A 104 5.09 -1.17 -1.89
CA TYR A 104 3.86 -0.51 -2.29
C TYR A 104 3.43 0.50 -1.23
N LYS A 105 2.88 1.62 -1.70
CA LYS A 105 1.98 2.45 -0.90
C LYS A 105 0.56 2.14 -1.31
N ILE A 106 -0.30 1.87 -0.36
CA ILE A 106 -1.71 1.58 -0.62
C ILE A 106 -2.63 2.45 0.24
N ILE A 107 -3.84 2.66 -0.25
CA ILE A 107 -4.95 3.14 0.56
C ILE A 107 -6.05 2.07 0.54
N ALA A 108 -6.48 1.62 1.72
CA ALA A 108 -7.56 0.67 1.87
C ALA A 108 -8.76 1.35 2.54
N LYS A 109 -9.96 1.06 2.03
CA LYS A 109 -11.23 1.61 2.50
C LYS A 109 -12.16 0.46 2.86
N TYR A 110 -12.82 0.60 3.99
CA TYR A 110 -13.87 -0.29 4.46
C TYR A 110 -15.10 0.54 4.78
N LYS A 111 -16.26 0.06 4.35
CA LYS A 111 -17.53 0.73 4.59
C LYS A 111 -18.61 -0.29 4.92
N THR A 112 -19.31 -0.06 6.01
CA THR A 112 -20.56 -0.71 6.38
C THR A 112 -21.67 0.33 6.50
N GLU A 113 -22.86 -0.10 6.91
CA GLU A 113 -23.94 0.81 7.29
C GLU A 113 -23.61 1.67 8.52
N TYR A 114 -22.71 1.23 9.41
CA TYR A 114 -22.42 1.90 10.68
C TYR A 114 -21.05 2.57 10.74
N MET A 115 -20.10 2.19 9.88
CA MET A 115 -18.74 2.73 9.91
C MET A 115 -18.13 2.87 8.52
N GLU A 116 -17.31 3.90 8.36
CA GLU A 116 -16.40 4.06 7.23
C GLU A 116 -14.99 4.24 7.79
N GLN A 117 -14.05 3.48 7.26
CA GLN A 117 -12.65 3.51 7.67
C GLN A 117 -11.75 3.65 6.45
N THR A 118 -10.78 4.54 6.55
CA THR A 118 -9.65 4.62 5.62
C THR A 118 -8.38 4.20 6.36
N ARG A 119 -7.53 3.42 5.68
CA ARG A 119 -6.26 2.92 6.18
C ARG A 119 -5.18 3.18 5.13
N TYR A 120 -4.06 3.72 5.58
CA TYR A 120 -2.88 3.95 4.77
C TYR A 120 -1.88 2.83 5.04
N GLY A 121 -1.46 2.15 3.99
CA GLY A 121 -0.57 1.00 4.07
C GLY A 121 0.79 1.28 3.43
N LEU A 122 1.83 0.77 4.08
CA LEU A 122 3.16 0.59 3.51
C LEU A 122 3.45 -0.91 3.52
N ASP A 123 3.71 -1.46 2.34
CA ASP A 123 3.82 -2.89 2.11
C ASP A 123 5.16 -3.19 1.47
N LYS A 124 5.77 -4.30 1.87
CA LYS A 124 7.04 -4.80 1.34
C LYS A 124 6.90 -6.28 1.04
N ILE A 125 7.22 -6.66 -0.19
CA ILE A 125 7.33 -8.04 -0.63
C ILE A 125 8.80 -8.37 -0.81
N SER A 126 9.25 -9.45 -0.18
CA SER A 126 10.64 -9.91 -0.31
C SER A 126 11.00 -10.17 -1.78
N ASN A 127 12.26 -10.01 -2.15
CA ASN A 127 12.74 -10.28 -3.51
C ASN A 127 12.39 -11.69 -4.04
N SER A 128 12.20 -12.67 -3.15
CA SER A 128 11.74 -14.03 -3.47
C SER A 128 10.24 -14.15 -3.75
N GLY A 129 9.46 -13.08 -3.54
CA GLY A 129 8.00 -13.07 -3.61
C GLY A 129 7.30 -13.80 -2.46
N ARG A 130 8.04 -14.43 -1.53
CA ARG A 130 7.49 -15.34 -0.52
C ARG A 130 7.02 -14.69 0.78
N THR A 131 7.52 -13.52 1.11
CA THR A 131 7.19 -12.83 2.37
C THR A 131 6.56 -11.48 2.07
N TRP A 132 5.44 -11.19 2.72
CA TRP A 132 4.80 -9.89 2.70
C TRP A 132 4.80 -9.31 4.10
N GLU A 133 5.48 -8.19 4.28
CA GLU A 133 5.43 -7.37 5.48
C GLU A 133 4.57 -6.13 5.19
N TYR A 134 3.70 -5.75 6.11
CA TYR A 134 2.97 -4.48 5.98
C TYR A 134 2.80 -3.77 7.31
N VAL A 135 2.65 -2.46 7.23
CA VAL A 135 2.23 -1.60 8.34
C VAL A 135 1.03 -0.79 7.88
N GLY A 136 -0.02 -0.76 8.71
CA GLY A 136 -1.17 0.12 8.53
C GLY A 136 -1.11 1.36 9.43
N SER A 137 -1.94 2.36 9.09
CA SER A 137 -2.22 3.53 9.92
C SER A 137 -3.57 4.13 9.54
N ALA A 138 -4.27 4.73 10.50
CA ALA A 138 -5.54 5.43 10.25
C ALA A 138 -5.36 6.89 9.80
N ASN A 139 -4.19 7.49 10.07
CA ASN A 139 -4.00 8.94 9.97
C ASN A 139 -3.18 9.38 8.77
N ASP A 140 -2.12 8.64 8.45
CA ASP A 140 -1.18 8.95 7.36
C ASP A 140 -0.36 7.72 6.97
N TYR A 141 0.36 7.78 5.85
CA TYR A 141 1.24 6.71 5.40
C TYR A 141 2.37 6.45 6.39
N PRO A 142 2.56 5.18 6.81
CA PRO A 142 3.76 4.78 7.53
C PRO A 142 5.01 5.06 6.68
N THR A 143 6.11 5.43 7.33
CA THR A 143 7.40 5.70 6.67
C THR A 143 8.41 4.57 6.86
N LYS A 144 8.10 3.61 7.74
CA LYS A 144 8.97 2.48 8.09
C LYS A 144 8.14 1.23 8.35
N ILE A 145 8.68 0.08 7.98
CA ILE A 145 8.18 -1.24 8.34
C ILE A 145 9.10 -1.84 9.41
N GLY A 146 8.51 -2.51 10.41
CA GLY A 146 9.28 -3.31 11.36
C GLY A 146 8.48 -3.75 12.59
N PRO A 147 8.96 -4.77 13.31
CA PRO A 147 8.22 -5.46 14.38
C PRO A 147 7.85 -4.59 15.58
N ASN A 148 8.51 -3.44 15.74
CA ASN A 148 8.21 -2.50 16.82
C ASN A 148 6.97 -1.63 16.55
N HIS A 149 6.41 -1.66 15.34
CA HIS A 149 5.20 -0.92 15.01
C HIS A 149 3.95 -1.71 15.43
N PRO A 150 2.98 -1.11 16.16
CA PRO A 150 1.81 -1.85 16.67
C PRO A 150 0.95 -2.48 15.56
N GLU A 151 0.91 -1.83 14.39
CA GLU A 151 0.21 -2.34 13.20
C GLU A 151 1.08 -3.19 12.27
N TYR A 152 2.32 -3.52 12.64
CA TYR A 152 3.19 -4.36 11.79
C TYR A 152 2.69 -5.78 11.70
N ARG A 153 2.58 -6.29 10.48
CA ARG A 153 2.30 -7.70 10.22
C ARG A 153 3.26 -8.26 9.20
N ILE A 154 3.53 -9.55 9.34
CA ILE A 154 4.15 -10.41 8.35
C ILE A 154 3.21 -11.54 7.96
N TYR A 155 3.19 -11.87 6.66
CA TYR A 155 2.50 -12.99 6.06
C TYR A 155 3.43 -13.70 5.07
N TYR A 156 3.13 -14.96 4.79
CA TYR A 156 3.86 -15.81 3.87
C TYR A 156 2.95 -16.21 2.71
N ARG A 157 3.48 -16.24 1.49
CA ARG A 157 2.71 -16.67 0.33
C ARG A 157 2.25 -18.11 0.54
N GLN A 158 0.97 -18.37 0.35
CA GLN A 158 0.44 -19.73 0.35
C GLN A 158 0.91 -20.42 -0.94
N GLU A 159 1.66 -21.50 -0.79
CA GLU A 159 2.01 -22.38 -1.91
C GLU A 159 0.81 -23.27 -2.25
N GLU A 160 0.63 -23.57 -3.54
CA GLU A 160 -0.41 -24.48 -4.03
C GLU A 160 -0.09 -25.95 -3.71
#